data_AF-A0A654BS61-F1
#
_entry.id   AF-A0A654BS61-F1
#
_cell.length_a   1.000
_cell.length_b   1.000
_cell.length_c   1.000
_cell.angle_alpha   90.00
_cell.angle_beta   90.00
_cell.angle_gamma   90.00
#
_symmetry.space_group_name_H-M   'P 1'
#
loop_
_entity.id
_entity.type
_entity.pdbx_description
1 polymer ?
#
loop_
_entity_poly.entity_id
_entity_poly.type
_entity_poly.pdbx_seq_one_letter_code
_entity_poly.pdbx_strand_id
1 'polypeptide(L)'
;MENIASPLDLLTSLKIAFVERDEAADAFDVFKQDAIMAHEPSPADAPAISSDDAADAAAGEVDAFDAEVRGLLAAASDADVIGAYRATEGEVGDPAAEALLGEIRRRQLTA
;
A
#
# COMPACT_ATOMS: atom_id res chain seq x y z
N MET A 1 -3.63 2.38 -33.97
CA MET A 1 -3.92 3.21 -32.78
C MET A 1 -3.07 2.64 -31.67
N GLU A 2 -1.89 3.21 -31.45
CA GLU A 2 -1.03 2.83 -30.32
C GLU A 2 -1.60 3.50 -29.08
N ASN A 3 -2.08 2.69 -28.13
CA ASN A 3 -2.49 3.17 -26.83
C ASN A 3 -1.23 3.35 -25.99
N ILE A 4 -0.56 4.50 -26.14
CA ILE A 4 0.61 4.88 -25.33
C ILE A 4 0.09 5.51 -24.04
N ALA A 5 -0.57 4.72 -23.19
CA ALA A 5 -0.52 5.00 -21.77
C ALA A 5 0.94 4.71 -21.39
N SER A 6 1.77 5.74 -21.28
CA SER A 6 3.12 5.58 -20.75
C SER A 6 3.00 4.80 -19.43
N PRO A 7 3.69 3.66 -19.24
CA PRO A 7 3.72 3.00 -17.95
C PRO A 7 4.15 4.05 -16.93
N LEU A 8 3.34 4.20 -15.87
CA LEU A 8 3.59 5.19 -14.82
C LEU A 8 5.03 5.04 -14.33
N ASP A 9 5.69 6.16 -14.04
CA ASP A 9 7.02 6.08 -13.44
C ASP A 9 6.95 5.41 -12.04
N LEU A 10 8.10 4.93 -11.57
CA LEU A 10 8.19 4.18 -10.31
C LEU A 10 7.62 4.97 -9.13
N LEU A 11 7.94 6.27 -9.04
CA LEU A 11 7.49 7.10 -7.92
C LEU A 11 5.97 7.26 -7.94
N THR A 12 5.39 7.54 -9.10
CA THR A 12 3.95 7.66 -9.27
C THR A 12 3.25 6.35 -8.93
N SER A 13 3.79 5.21 -9.38
CA SER A 13 3.24 3.88 -9.07
C SER A 13 3.25 3.59 -7.56
N LEU A 14 4.37 3.90 -6.89
CA LEU A 14 4.46 3.74 -5.44
C LEU A 14 3.47 4.64 -4.70
N LYS A 15 3.35 5.91 -5.09
CA LYS A 15 2.43 6.86 -4.46
C LYS A 15 0.98 6.40 -4.58
N ILE A 16 0.58 5.86 -5.73
CA ILE A 16 -0.76 5.29 -5.91
C ILE A 16 -0.98 4.12 -4.95
N ALA A 17 -0.06 3.16 -4.91
CA ALA A 17 -0.19 2.01 -4.01
C ALA A 17 -0.32 2.43 -2.54
N PHE A 18 0.47 3.42 -2.08
CA PHE A 18 0.36 3.92 -0.71
C PHE A 18 -0.95 4.66 -0.44
N VAL A 19 -1.43 5.47 -1.39
CA VAL A 19 -2.75 6.13 -1.25
C VAL A 19 -3.88 5.11 -1.18
N GLU A 20 -3.87 4.09 -2.05
CA GLU A 20 -4.89 3.04 -2.05
C GLU A 20 -4.88 2.24 -0.74
N ARG A 21 -3.70 1.96 -0.18
CA ARG A 21 -3.57 1.34 1.14
C ARG A 21 -4.15 2.21 2.25
N ASP A 22 -3.85 3.51 2.25
CA ASP A 22 -4.35 4.43 3.27
C ASP A 22 -5.88 4.60 3.18
N GLU A 23 -6.43 4.67 1.97
CA GLU A 23 -7.88 4.67 1.73
C GLU A 23 -8.56 3.39 2.24
N ALA A 24 -7.93 2.22 2.04
CA ALA A 24 -8.42 0.95 2.57
C ALA A 24 -8.38 0.92 4.11
N ALA A 25 -7.31 1.47 4.71
CA ALA A 25 -7.19 1.57 6.16
C ALA A 25 -8.26 2.50 6.77
N ASP A 26 -8.50 3.65 6.16
CA ASP A 26 -9.54 4.61 6.57
C ASP A 26 -10.94 3.98 6.47
N ALA A 27 -11.22 3.25 5.39
CA ALA A 27 -12.48 2.53 5.22
C ALA A 27 -12.69 1.46 6.31
N PHE A 28 -11.63 0.76 6.69
CA PHE A 28 -11.67 -0.23 7.77
C PHE A 28 -11.93 0.40 9.14
N ASP A 29 -11.40 1.60 9.39
CA ASP A 29 -11.66 2.33 10.64
C ASP A 29 -13.10 2.83 10.73
N VAL A 30 -13.71 3.25 9.62
CA VAL A 30 -15.17 3.54 9.56
C VAL A 30 -15.98 2.28 9.87
N PHE A 31 -15.63 1.14 9.28
CA PHE A 31 -16.31 -0.14 9.56
C PHE A 31 -16.27 -0.51 11.05
N LYS A 32 -15.12 -0.34 11.73
CA LYS A 32 -15.03 -0.57 13.19
C LYS A 32 -15.95 0.35 13.97
N GLN A 33 -16.02 1.63 13.60
CA GLN A 33 -16.90 2.59 14.27
C GLN A 33 -18.36 2.19 14.11
N ASP A 34 -18.78 1.79 12.91
CA ASP A 34 -20.14 1.32 12.65
C ASP A 34 -20.45 0.03 13.44
N ALA A 35 -19.52 -0.91 13.50
CA ALA A 35 -19.68 -2.15 14.26
C ALA A 35 -19.80 -1.91 15.78
N ILE A 36 -19.09 -0.92 16.33
CA ILE A 36 -19.22 -0.52 17.74
C ILE A 36 -20.57 0.14 18.02
N MET A 37 -21.08 0.91 17.06
CA MET A 37 -22.35 1.65 17.20
C MET A 37 -23.59 0.78 16.90
N ALA A 38 -23.41 -0.34 16.19
CA ALA A 38 -24.43 -1.35 16.03
C ALA A 38 -24.71 -2.04 17.37
N HIS A 39 -25.94 -1.88 17.90
CA HIS A 39 -26.42 -2.64 19.05
C HIS A 39 -26.22 -4.14 18.80
N GLU A 40 -25.84 -4.89 19.84
CA GLU A 40 -25.55 -6.34 19.78
C GLU A 40 -26.53 -7.02 18.81
N PRO A 41 -26.05 -7.58 17.69
CA PRO A 41 -26.94 -8.18 16.72
C PRO A 41 -27.73 -9.27 17.43
N SER A 42 -29.05 -9.23 17.31
CA SER A 42 -29.88 -10.37 17.68
C SER A 42 -29.25 -11.62 17.07
N PRO A 43 -29.19 -12.78 17.75
CA PRO A 43 -28.57 -13.98 17.18
C PRO A 43 -29.20 -14.45 15.85
N ALA A 44 -30.33 -13.87 15.44
CA ALA A 44 -30.94 -14.03 14.11
C ALA A 44 -30.32 -13.14 13.00
N ASP A 45 -29.56 -12.11 13.37
CA ASP A 45 -28.91 -11.10 12.51
C ASP A 45 -27.37 -11.18 12.64
N ALA A 46 -26.83 -12.36 12.95
CA ALA A 46 -25.39 -12.56 13.04
C ALA A 46 -24.71 -12.12 11.73
N PRO A 47 -23.60 -11.36 11.79
CA PRO A 47 -22.92 -10.89 10.60
C PRO A 47 -22.49 -12.07 9.72
N ALA A 48 -22.66 -11.94 8.41
CA ALA A 48 -22.31 -12.98 7.44
C ALA A 48 -20.80 -13.29 7.38
N ILE A 49 -19.97 -12.41 7.94
CA ILE A 49 -18.52 -12.52 8.03
C ILE A 49 -18.16 -12.39 9.50
N SER A 50 -17.38 -13.34 10.03
CA SER A 50 -16.92 -13.28 11.41
C SER A 50 -15.75 -12.29 11.58
N SER A 51 -15.45 -11.91 12.81
CA SER A 51 -14.26 -11.09 13.11
C SER A 51 -12.95 -11.76 12.67
N ASP A 52 -12.91 -13.10 12.73
CA ASP A 52 -11.73 -13.89 12.35
C ASP A 52 -11.57 -13.87 10.83
N ASP A 53 -12.67 -14.04 10.08
CA ASP A 53 -12.65 -13.94 8.62
C ASP A 53 -12.22 -12.53 8.15
N ALA A 54 -12.65 -11.47 8.86
CA ALA A 54 -12.25 -10.11 8.57
C ALA A 54 -10.76 -9.85 8.88
N ALA A 55 -10.23 -10.44 9.96
CA ALA A 55 -8.82 -10.33 10.32
C ALA A 55 -7.92 -11.06 9.29
N ASP A 56 -8.32 -12.25 8.85
CA ASP A 56 -7.60 -13.01 7.83
C ASP A 56 -7.61 -12.29 6.47
N ALA A 57 -8.74 -11.69 6.08
CA ALA A 57 -8.82 -10.88 4.86
C ALA A 57 -7.88 -9.67 4.92
N ALA A 58 -7.87 -8.93 6.04
CA ALA A 58 -6.98 -7.80 6.24
C ALA A 58 -5.50 -8.20 6.20
N ALA A 59 -5.13 -9.35 6.78
CA ALA A 59 -3.77 -9.87 6.70
C ALA A 59 -3.38 -10.18 5.24
N GLY A 60 -4.29 -10.79 4.46
CA GLY A 60 -4.07 -11.05 3.05
C GLY A 60 -3.89 -9.79 2.20
N GLU A 61 -4.62 -8.70 2.51
CA GLU A 61 -4.45 -7.41 1.84
C GLU A 61 -3.09 -6.77 2.13
N VAL A 62 -2.61 -6.87 3.38
CA VAL A 62 -1.26 -6.39 3.75
C VAL A 62 -0.18 -7.17 2.99
N ASP A 63 -0.28 -8.50 2.93
CA ASP A 63 0.66 -9.33 2.18
C ASP A 63 0.65 -9.01 0.67
N ALA A 64 -0.53 -8.74 0.10
CA ALA A 64 -0.68 -8.35 -1.29
C ALA A 64 -0.03 -6.99 -1.58
N PHE A 65 -0.28 -6.00 -0.73
CA PHE A 65 0.34 -4.68 -0.81
C PHE A 65 1.88 -4.76 -0.71
N ASP A 66 2.39 -5.53 0.27
CA ASP A 66 3.81 -5.76 0.44
C ASP A 66 4.44 -6.41 -0.80
N ALA A 67 3.75 -7.39 -1.40
CA ALA A 67 4.19 -8.05 -2.62
C ALA A 67 4.21 -7.09 -3.82
N GLU A 68 3.21 -6.21 -3.94
CA GLU A 68 3.14 -5.19 -4.98
C GLU A 68 4.30 -4.19 -4.88
N VAL A 69 4.50 -3.57 -3.72
CA VAL A 69 5.58 -2.59 -3.51
C VAL A 69 6.95 -3.24 -3.78
N ARG A 70 7.17 -4.46 -3.30
CA ARG A 70 8.41 -5.21 -3.59
C ARG A 70 8.54 -5.52 -5.07
N GLY A 71 7.46 -5.86 -5.75
CA GLY A 71 7.44 -6.13 -7.19
C GLY A 71 7.83 -4.89 -8.00
N LEU A 72 7.24 -3.74 -7.69
CA LEU A 72 7.56 -2.45 -8.32
C LEU A 72 9.03 -2.10 -8.14
N LEU A 73 9.54 -2.20 -6.90
CA LEU A 73 10.94 -1.93 -6.61
C LEU A 73 11.87 -2.92 -7.33
N ALA A 74 11.62 -4.23 -7.23
CA ALA A 74 12.46 -5.26 -7.83
C ALA A 74 12.51 -5.19 -9.37
N ALA A 75 11.44 -4.73 -10.02
CA ALA A 75 11.39 -4.54 -11.47
C ALA A 75 12.12 -3.27 -11.93
N ALA A 76 12.28 -2.27 -11.05
CA ALA A 76 12.93 -1.01 -11.38
C ALA A 76 14.45 -1.12 -11.47
N SER A 77 15.04 -0.35 -12.39
CA SER A 77 16.50 -0.23 -12.48
C SER A 77 17.06 0.58 -11.31
N ASP A 78 18.37 0.44 -11.05
CA ASP A 78 19.04 1.24 -10.00
C ASP A 78 18.93 2.75 -10.27
N ALA A 79 18.95 3.15 -11.56
CA ALA A 79 18.78 4.53 -11.96
C ALA A 79 17.36 5.05 -11.68
N ASP A 80 16.34 4.23 -11.90
CA ASP A 80 14.96 4.59 -11.60
C ASP A 80 14.73 4.71 -10.10
N VAL A 81 15.29 3.79 -9.31
CA VAL A 81 15.20 3.83 -7.83
C VAL A 81 15.87 5.08 -7.27
N ILE A 82 17.10 5.40 -7.71
CA ILE A 82 17.82 6.61 -7.26
C ILE A 82 17.09 7.87 -7.75
N GLY A 83 16.65 7.88 -9.00
CA GLY A 83 15.92 9.01 -9.59
C GLY A 83 14.62 9.31 -8.87
N ALA A 84 13.83 8.26 -8.59
CA ALA A 84 12.60 8.34 -7.82
C ALA A 84 12.87 8.84 -6.39
N TYR A 85 13.88 8.31 -5.71
CA TYR A 85 14.22 8.77 -4.35
C TYR A 85 14.64 10.24 -4.31
N ARG A 86 15.40 10.71 -5.30
CA ARG A 86 15.76 12.13 -5.39
C ARG A 86 14.54 13.02 -5.65
N ALA A 87 13.57 12.52 -6.41
CA ALA A 87 12.33 13.25 -6.69
C ALA A 87 11.41 13.37 -5.46
N THR A 88 11.62 12.57 -4.41
CA THR A 88 10.97 12.79 -3.10
C THR A 88 11.70 13.79 -2.23
N GLU A 89 12.86 14.31 -2.67
CA GLU A 89 13.74 15.19 -1.90
C GLU A 89 14.21 14.59 -0.55
N GLY A 90 14.05 13.27 -0.36
CA GLY A 90 14.32 12.61 0.92
C GLY A 90 13.31 12.98 2.02
N GLU A 91 12.07 13.31 1.66
CA GLU A 91 11.01 13.65 2.60
C GLU A 91 10.80 12.53 3.65
N VAL A 92 11.02 12.87 4.91
CA VAL A 92 10.84 11.95 6.04
C VAL A 92 9.35 11.81 6.34
N GLY A 93 8.88 10.57 6.43
CA GLY A 93 7.45 10.28 6.61
C GLY A 93 6.67 10.15 5.30
N ASP A 94 7.27 10.42 4.12
CA ASP A 94 6.70 9.97 2.84
C ASP A 94 6.97 8.45 2.70
N PRO A 95 5.92 7.60 2.71
CA PRO A 95 6.09 6.16 2.61
C PRO A 95 6.84 5.72 1.34
N ALA A 96 6.68 6.44 0.22
CA ALA A 96 7.39 6.17 -1.01
C ALA A 96 8.88 6.48 -0.88
N ALA A 97 9.23 7.61 -0.24
CA ALA A 97 10.62 7.96 0.03
C ALA A 97 11.32 6.93 0.91
N GLU A 98 10.64 6.45 1.95
CA GLU A 98 11.17 5.44 2.87
C GLU A 98 11.34 4.07 2.21
N ALA A 99 10.37 3.65 1.39
CA ALA A 99 10.47 2.41 0.62
C ALA A 99 11.65 2.44 -0.37
N LEU A 100 11.81 3.55 -1.10
CA LEU A 100 12.92 3.76 -2.03
C LEU A 100 14.27 3.79 -1.31
N LEU A 101 14.35 4.45 -0.16
CA LEU A 101 15.57 4.47 0.67
C LEU A 101 15.91 3.07 1.20
N GLY A 102 14.90 2.31 1.63
CA GLY A 102 15.07 0.91 2.02
C GLY A 102 15.65 0.08 0.89
N GLU A 103 15.16 0.30 -0.33
CA GLU A 103 15.65 -0.41 -1.52
C GLU A 103 17.08 -0.01 -1.90
N ILE A 104 17.42 1.28 -1.85
CA ILE A 104 18.78 1.80 -2.03
C ILE A 104 19.75 1.10 -1.06
N ARG A 105 19.37 1.01 0.21
CA ARG A 105 20.17 0.34 1.25
C ARG A 105 20.31 -1.15 0.98
N ARG A 106 19.22 -1.82 0.57
CA ARG A 106 19.22 -3.26 0.25
C ARG A 106 20.15 -3.57 -0.92
N ARG A 107 20.16 -2.71 -1.95
CA ARG A 107 21.01 -2.84 -3.14
C ARG A 107 22.42 -2.28 -2.96
N GLN A 108 22.72 -1.67 -1.82
CA GLN A 108 24.01 -1.02 -1.54
C GLN A 108 24.35 0.10 -2.55
N LEU A 109 23.32 0.85 -2.97
CA LEU A 109 23.46 1.96 -3.91
C LEU A 109 23.81 3.27 -3.19
N THR A 110 24.43 4.18 -3.93
CA THR A 110 24.69 5.56 -3.47
C THR A 110 23.65 6.49 -4.08
N ALA A 111 22.75 7.00 -3.23
CA ALA A 111 21.70 7.94 -3.61
C ALA A 111 22.18 9.39 -3.72
#